data_AF-I0HQU5-F1
#
_entry.id   AF-I0HQU5-F1
#
_cell.length_a   1.000
_cell.length_b   1.000
_cell.length_c   1.000
_cell.angle_alpha   90.00
_cell.angle_beta   90.00
_cell.angle_gamma   90.00
#
_symmetry.space_group_name_H-M   'P 1'
#
loop_
_entity.id
_entity.type
_entity.pdbx_description
1 polymer ?
#
loop_
_entity_poly.entity_id
_entity_poly.type
_entity_poly.pdbx_seq_one_letter_code
_entity_poly.pdbx_strand_id
1 'polypeptide(L)'
;MSIRRIAFIAATAGLLGPAQAAFVSLPVQPAGSQPLIPINPKINLDTPTETQDRANTLGTITGADIQAALPSGTILKASRTAPIVVNGVTVGTLHDRVWCAGSGSSCNSTNTYTLGLRVQLNTAAWNPSGNSFEINDLFRAIRSAVTAEVAYYRGSANPLPTTPPFPTTQPAPGTSPDTASSYKDLEVVGRTLQGLFEPSGSAQYANKTTNNAWVDFRVDVNKADLDVAIPYSYNSEWSPWLLVRQVCPSGYNATPQALKARLWQGGEEGQTPQAILTSAYVCN
;
A
#
# COMPACT_ATOMS: atom_id res chain seq x y z
N MET A 1 -30.18 -51.91 -38.47
CA MET A 1 -28.83 -51.67 -37.88
C MET A 1 -28.25 -50.41 -38.49
N SER A 2 -28.17 -49.32 -37.73
CA SER A 2 -27.44 -48.10 -38.12
C SER A 2 -26.84 -47.51 -36.84
N ILE A 3 -25.51 -47.54 -36.76
CA ILE A 3 -24.74 -47.01 -35.63
C ILE A 3 -24.41 -45.56 -35.96
N ARG A 4 -25.08 -44.61 -35.30
CA ARG A 4 -24.67 -43.20 -35.30
C ARG A 4 -23.77 -42.95 -34.09
N ARG A 5 -22.46 -42.81 -34.35
CA ARG A 5 -21.49 -42.29 -33.39
C ARG A 5 -21.69 -40.78 -33.29
N ILE A 6 -22.21 -40.29 -32.17
CA ILE A 6 -22.13 -38.89 -31.80
C ILE A 6 -20.89 -38.75 -30.91
N ALA A 7 -19.85 -38.10 -31.44
CA ALA A 7 -18.68 -37.72 -30.68
C ALA A 7 -19.07 -36.56 -29.74
N PHE A 8 -19.09 -36.82 -28.44
CA PHE A 8 -19.07 -35.76 -27.44
C PHE A 8 -17.65 -35.17 -27.42
N ILE A 9 -17.49 -33.99 -28.02
CA ILE A 9 -16.34 -33.12 -27.72
C ILE A 9 -16.65 -32.51 -26.36
N ALA A 10 -16.09 -33.09 -25.30
CA ALA A 10 -15.97 -32.40 -24.03
C ALA A 10 -14.95 -31.28 -24.21
N ALA A 11 -15.41 -30.10 -24.61
CA ALA A 11 -14.61 -28.89 -24.51
C ALA A 11 -14.32 -28.69 -23.03
N THR A 12 -13.08 -28.93 -22.65
CA THR A 12 -12.53 -28.61 -21.34
C THR A 12 -12.65 -27.10 -21.21
N ALA A 13 -13.70 -26.65 -20.52
CA ALA A 13 -13.76 -25.29 -20.02
C ALA A 13 -12.60 -25.15 -19.04
N GLY A 14 -11.48 -24.62 -19.54
CA GLY A 14 -10.41 -24.13 -18.70
C GLY A 14 -11.04 -23.08 -17.79
N LEU A 15 -11.25 -23.46 -16.52
CA LEU A 15 -11.42 -22.50 -15.44
C LEU A 15 -10.13 -21.69 -15.40
N LEU A 16 -10.09 -20.61 -16.19
CA LEU A 16 -9.21 -19.48 -15.91
C LEU A 16 -9.70 -18.93 -14.58
N GLY A 17 -9.16 -19.47 -13.49
CA GLY A 17 -9.29 -18.85 -12.17
C GLY A 17 -8.80 -17.41 -12.28
N PRO A 18 -9.40 -16.47 -11.54
CA PRO A 18 -8.92 -15.09 -11.53
C PRO A 18 -7.43 -15.11 -11.19
N ALA A 19 -6.63 -14.32 -11.91
CA ALA A 19 -5.23 -14.09 -11.57
C ALA A 19 -5.18 -13.66 -10.09
N GLN A 20 -4.72 -14.55 -9.22
CA GLN A 20 -4.65 -14.27 -7.80
C GLN A 20 -3.51 -13.27 -7.59
N ALA A 21 -3.85 -12.14 -7.01
CA ALA A 21 -2.90 -11.21 -6.44
C ALA A 21 -1.83 -11.93 -5.62
N ALA A 22 -0.56 -11.66 -5.91
CA ALA A 22 0.55 -12.25 -5.19
C ALA A 22 1.16 -11.25 -4.20
N PHE A 23 1.85 -11.78 -3.19
CA PHE A 23 2.81 -11.00 -2.44
C PHE A 23 4.14 -11.00 -3.21
N VAL A 24 4.81 -9.85 -3.23
CA VAL A 24 6.13 -9.71 -3.87
C VAL A 24 7.22 -9.79 -2.82
N SER A 25 8.25 -10.60 -3.07
CA SER A 25 9.37 -10.75 -2.14
C SER A 25 10.36 -9.58 -2.21
N LEU A 26 10.67 -9.01 -1.04
CA LEU A 26 11.77 -8.10 -0.77
C LEU A 26 12.87 -8.86 -0.01
N PRO A 27 13.87 -9.44 -0.70
CA PRO A 27 14.95 -10.17 -0.04
C PRO A 27 15.78 -9.22 0.84
N VAL A 28 16.62 -9.81 1.70
CA VAL A 28 17.65 -9.05 2.42
C VAL A 28 18.65 -8.55 1.39
N GLN A 29 18.92 -7.25 1.41
CA GLN A 29 19.72 -6.57 0.41
C GLN A 29 21.09 -6.16 0.97
N PRO A 30 22.19 -6.30 0.21
CA PRO A 30 23.47 -5.68 0.55
C PRO A 30 23.35 -4.15 0.64
N ALA A 31 24.21 -3.51 1.42
CA ALA A 31 24.25 -2.06 1.49
C ALA A 31 24.53 -1.45 0.10
N GLY A 32 23.73 -0.47 -0.31
CA GLY A 32 23.90 0.25 -1.57
C GLY A 32 23.30 -0.43 -2.79
N SER A 33 22.59 -1.57 -2.65
CA SER A 33 21.80 -2.13 -3.75
C SER A 33 20.50 -1.36 -3.92
N GLN A 34 20.04 -1.24 -5.17
CA GLN A 34 18.75 -0.64 -5.53
C GLN A 34 17.63 -1.61 -5.12
N PRO A 35 16.83 -1.30 -4.10
CA PRO A 35 15.89 -2.25 -3.52
C PRO A 35 14.46 -2.01 -4.03
N LEU A 36 14.33 -1.39 -5.20
CA LEU A 36 13.07 -0.84 -5.69
C LEU A 36 12.38 -1.86 -6.59
N ILE A 37 11.15 -2.19 -6.22
CA ILE A 37 10.24 -2.95 -7.06
C ILE A 37 9.13 -2.00 -7.51
N PRO A 38 9.02 -1.73 -8.82
CA PRO A 38 7.84 -1.05 -9.35
C PRO A 38 6.64 -1.99 -9.23
N ILE A 39 5.55 -1.51 -8.62
CA ILE A 39 4.32 -2.30 -8.47
C ILE A 39 3.26 -1.83 -9.46
N ASN A 40 3.24 -0.53 -9.79
CA ASN A 40 2.44 0.03 -10.87
C ASN A 40 3.21 1.19 -11.51
N PRO A 41 4.10 0.92 -12.49
CA PRO A 41 4.91 1.97 -13.07
C PRO A 41 4.01 2.98 -13.79
N LYS A 42 4.14 4.25 -13.42
CA LYS A 42 3.70 5.37 -14.23
C LYS A 42 4.48 5.29 -15.55
N ILE A 43 3.81 5.08 -16.68
CA ILE A 43 4.47 4.78 -17.97
C ILE A 43 5.43 5.89 -18.44
N ASN A 44 5.39 7.07 -17.84
CA ASN A 44 6.44 8.07 -18.01
C ASN A 44 6.62 8.85 -16.70
N LEU A 45 7.82 8.77 -16.14
CA LEU A 45 8.22 9.57 -14.98
C LEU A 45 8.46 11.05 -15.36
N ASP A 46 8.69 11.36 -16.65
CA ASP A 46 8.99 12.71 -17.16
C ASP A 46 7.86 13.38 -17.96
N THR A 47 6.83 12.64 -18.35
CA THR A 47 5.69 13.18 -19.08
C THR A 47 4.45 12.50 -18.57
N PRO A 48 3.62 13.19 -17.80
CA PRO A 48 2.48 12.54 -17.21
C PRO A 48 1.54 12.27 -18.40
N THR A 49 1.39 11.00 -18.74
CA THR A 49 0.28 10.46 -19.53
C THR A 49 -0.20 9.28 -18.73
N GLU A 50 -1.41 9.41 -18.23
CA GLU A 50 -2.05 8.66 -17.14
C GLU A 50 -2.33 7.17 -17.45
N THR A 51 -1.56 6.55 -18.32
CA THR A 51 -1.57 5.10 -18.40
C THR A 51 -0.66 4.60 -17.27
N GLN A 52 -1.15 4.65 -16.03
CA GLN A 52 -0.69 3.71 -15.02
C GLN A 52 -0.95 2.32 -15.59
N ASP A 53 0.11 1.54 -15.79
CA ASP A 53 -0.04 0.23 -16.39
C ASP A 53 -0.74 -0.70 -15.40
N ARG A 54 -2.08 -0.76 -15.47
CA ARG A 54 -2.89 -1.74 -14.75
C ARG A 54 -2.46 -3.19 -15.03
N ALA A 55 -1.61 -3.43 -16.05
CA ALA A 55 -1.06 -4.75 -16.30
C ALA A 55 -0.05 -5.20 -15.22
N ASN A 56 0.57 -4.29 -14.45
CA ASN A 56 1.45 -4.66 -13.36
C ASN A 56 0.63 -4.96 -12.09
N THR A 57 0.24 -6.23 -12.01
CA THR A 57 -0.67 -6.84 -11.02
C THR A 57 0.08 -7.53 -9.88
N LEU A 58 1.41 -7.40 -9.82
CA LEU A 58 2.25 -8.27 -9.01
C LEU A 58 2.01 -8.16 -7.49
N GLY A 59 1.36 -7.09 -7.01
CA GLY A 59 1.13 -6.84 -5.58
C GLY A 59 -0.30 -6.47 -5.17
N THR A 60 -1.27 -6.43 -6.09
CA THR A 60 -2.60 -5.85 -5.83
C THR A 60 -3.59 -6.89 -5.34
N ILE A 61 -3.94 -6.92 -4.05
CA ILE A 61 -4.98 -7.81 -3.55
C ILE A 61 -6.38 -7.27 -3.89
N THR A 62 -7.26 -8.10 -4.45
CA THR A 62 -8.63 -7.70 -4.83
C THR A 62 -9.62 -7.84 -3.66
N GLY A 63 -10.65 -6.99 -3.67
CA GLY A 63 -11.53 -6.75 -2.53
C GLY A 63 -12.72 -7.68 -2.40
N ALA A 64 -12.59 -8.65 -1.50
CA ALA A 64 -13.64 -9.05 -0.58
C ALA A 64 -12.93 -9.35 0.75
N ASP A 65 -12.83 -8.29 1.56
CA ASP A 65 -12.22 -8.15 2.89
C ASP A 65 -10.75 -8.50 3.03
N ILE A 66 -9.97 -7.69 3.74
CA ILE A 66 -8.60 -8.06 4.16
C ILE A 66 -8.57 -9.44 4.87
N GLN A 67 -9.70 -9.91 5.42
CA GLN A 67 -9.87 -11.28 5.94
C GLN A 67 -10.05 -12.40 4.88
N ALA A 68 -10.51 -12.10 3.66
CA ALA A 68 -10.58 -13.06 2.54
C ALA A 68 -9.52 -12.80 1.43
N ALA A 69 -8.90 -11.62 1.43
CA ALA A 69 -7.78 -11.19 0.60
C ALA A 69 -6.42 -11.67 1.16
N LEU A 70 -6.30 -11.75 2.47
CA LEU A 70 -5.29 -12.61 3.08
C LEU A 70 -5.70 -14.08 2.86
N PRO A 71 -4.75 -15.02 2.70
CA PRO A 71 -5.07 -16.42 2.44
C PRO A 71 -6.19 -16.93 3.36
N SER A 72 -7.08 -17.79 2.84
CA SER A 72 -8.10 -18.42 3.67
C SER A 72 -7.47 -18.96 4.95
N GLY A 73 -8.09 -18.61 6.08
CA GLY A 73 -7.46 -18.83 7.40
C GLY A 73 -6.45 -17.75 7.76
N THR A 74 -6.85 -16.48 7.71
CA THR A 74 -6.14 -15.42 8.43
C THR A 74 -7.03 -14.77 9.47
N ILE A 75 -6.42 -14.37 10.58
CA ILE A 75 -7.09 -13.88 11.77
C ILE A 75 -6.54 -12.49 12.08
N LEU A 76 -7.43 -11.51 12.25
CA LEU A 76 -7.06 -10.22 12.82
C LEU A 76 -6.70 -10.40 14.30
N LYS A 77 -5.44 -10.19 14.66
CA LYS A 77 -4.94 -10.33 16.03
C LYS A 77 -4.95 -9.03 16.80
N ALA A 78 -4.69 -7.93 16.11
CA ALA A 78 -4.67 -6.61 16.73
C ALA A 78 -5.03 -5.55 15.69
N SER A 79 -5.68 -4.49 16.15
CA SER A 79 -6.01 -3.30 15.38
C SER A 79 -5.85 -2.09 16.27
N ARG A 80 -5.45 -0.95 15.70
CA ARG A 80 -5.45 0.32 16.39
C ARG A 80 -5.65 1.47 15.42
N THR A 81 -6.01 2.61 15.99
CA THR A 81 -6.00 3.90 15.33
C THR A 81 -5.20 4.89 16.17
N ALA A 82 -4.55 5.85 15.52
CA ALA A 82 -3.82 6.93 16.19
C ALA A 82 -3.95 8.22 15.38
N PRO A 83 -4.12 9.40 16.01
CA PRO A 83 -4.10 10.66 15.30
C PRO A 83 -2.71 10.92 14.72
N ILE A 84 -2.66 11.49 13.53
CA ILE A 84 -1.46 12.04 12.92
C ILE A 84 -1.44 13.52 13.27
N VAL A 85 -0.48 13.93 14.10
CA VAL A 85 -0.40 15.31 14.59
C VAL A 85 0.89 15.96 14.10
N VAL A 86 0.76 17.12 13.44
CA VAL A 86 1.86 17.93 12.92
C VAL A 86 1.70 19.34 13.45
N ASN A 87 2.73 19.88 14.11
CA ASN A 87 2.70 21.23 14.69
C ASN A 87 1.46 21.50 15.58
N GLY A 88 0.97 20.47 16.28
CA GLY A 88 -0.23 20.55 17.13
C GLY A 88 -1.57 20.40 16.39
N VAL A 89 -1.55 20.28 15.05
CA VAL A 89 -2.73 20.08 14.22
C VAL A 89 -2.92 18.59 13.93
N THR A 90 -4.11 18.05 14.17
CA THR A 90 -4.45 16.70 13.71
C THR A 90 -4.75 16.73 12.22
N VAL A 91 -3.85 16.18 11.41
CA VAL A 91 -3.93 16.16 9.94
C VAL A 91 -4.51 14.87 9.37
N GLY A 92 -4.71 13.86 10.21
CA GLY A 92 -5.26 12.58 9.77
C GLY A 92 -5.29 11.52 10.87
N THR A 93 -5.54 10.29 10.44
CA THR A 93 -5.58 9.09 11.27
C THR A 93 -4.72 8.00 10.64
N LEU A 94 -3.87 7.40 11.46
CA LEU A 94 -3.14 6.18 11.15
C LEU A 94 -3.97 4.97 11.58
N HIS A 95 -4.12 4.00 10.69
CA HIS A 95 -4.69 2.69 10.95
C HIS A 95 -3.58 1.64 10.88
N ASP A 96 -3.51 0.78 11.88
CA ASP A 96 -2.44 -0.20 11.99
C ASP A 96 -3.01 -1.52 12.52
N ARG A 97 -2.66 -2.61 11.83
CA ARG A 97 -3.28 -3.92 12.02
C ARG A 97 -2.26 -5.03 11.94
N VAL A 98 -2.56 -6.13 12.64
CA VAL A 98 -1.79 -7.37 12.62
C VAL A 98 -2.72 -8.51 12.31
N TRP A 99 -2.37 -9.29 11.28
CA TRP A 99 -2.99 -10.57 11.00
C TRP A 99 -1.97 -11.69 11.10
N CYS A 100 -2.44 -12.90 11.33
CA CYS A 100 -1.64 -14.12 11.20
C CYS A 100 -2.43 -15.17 10.42
N ALA A 101 -1.72 -16.12 9.80
CA ALA A 101 -2.35 -17.32 9.29
C ALA A 101 -2.82 -18.20 10.46
N GLY A 102 -3.99 -18.84 10.37
CA GLY A 102 -4.62 -19.58 11.46
C GLY A 102 -6.11 -19.89 11.23
N SER A 103 -6.76 -20.52 12.22
CA SER A 103 -8.20 -20.76 12.23
C SER A 103 -8.83 -20.36 13.56
N GLY A 104 -10.08 -19.88 13.51
CA GLY A 104 -10.78 -19.35 14.69
C GLY A 104 -10.05 -18.13 15.26
N SER A 105 -9.49 -18.27 16.47
CA SER A 105 -8.74 -17.22 17.19
C SER A 105 -7.23 -17.50 17.30
N SER A 106 -6.77 -18.63 16.77
CA SER A 106 -5.41 -19.15 16.94
C SER A 106 -4.58 -19.03 15.66
N CYS A 107 -3.41 -18.40 15.77
CA CYS A 107 -2.40 -18.43 14.72
C CYS A 107 -1.86 -19.85 14.54
N ASN A 108 -1.47 -20.20 13.32
CA ASN A 108 -0.77 -21.44 13.02
C ASN A 108 0.68 -21.39 13.55
N SER A 109 1.38 -22.52 13.49
CA SER A 109 2.74 -22.67 13.99
C SER A 109 3.81 -22.00 13.13
N THR A 110 3.48 -21.47 11.94
CA THR A 110 4.49 -20.84 11.07
C THR A 110 4.92 -19.47 11.59
N ASN A 111 4.15 -18.87 12.51
CA ASN A 111 4.41 -17.55 13.05
C ASN A 111 4.61 -16.49 11.95
N THR A 112 3.89 -16.64 10.84
CA THR A 112 3.88 -15.67 9.76
C THR A 112 2.81 -14.62 10.05
N TYR A 113 3.23 -13.37 10.19
CA TYR A 113 2.34 -12.25 10.45
C TYR A 113 2.33 -11.30 9.26
N THR A 114 1.16 -10.75 8.98
CA THR A 114 1.00 -9.62 8.06
C THR A 114 0.75 -8.38 8.90
N LEU A 115 1.61 -7.39 8.72
CA LEU A 115 1.54 -6.11 9.39
C LEU A 115 1.02 -5.08 8.38
N GLY A 116 -0.14 -4.48 8.67
CA GLY A 116 -0.78 -3.51 7.79
C GLY A 116 -0.64 -2.09 8.29
N LEU A 117 -0.34 -1.16 7.38
CA LEU A 117 -0.42 0.28 7.63
C LEU A 117 -1.36 0.92 6.61
N ARG A 118 -2.19 1.86 7.07
CA ARG A 118 -3.01 2.71 6.21
C ARG A 118 -3.17 4.07 6.87
N VAL A 119 -3.33 5.12 6.08
CA VAL A 119 -3.64 6.47 6.57
C VAL A 119 -4.94 6.98 5.95
N GLN A 120 -5.61 7.84 6.71
CA GLN A 120 -6.70 8.71 6.24
C GLN A 120 -6.35 10.15 6.59
N LEU A 121 -6.14 11.01 5.59
CA LEU A 121 -5.88 12.42 5.79
C LEU A 121 -7.18 13.23 5.87
N ASN A 122 -7.12 14.40 6.51
CA ASN A 122 -8.21 15.36 6.55
C ASN A 122 -7.83 16.65 5.79
N THR A 123 -8.72 17.65 5.81
CA THR A 123 -8.49 18.95 5.16
C THR A 123 -7.98 20.03 6.11
N ALA A 124 -7.47 19.66 7.30
CA ALA A 124 -6.99 20.64 8.24
C ALA A 124 -5.73 21.34 7.68
N ALA A 125 -5.76 22.66 7.68
CA ALA A 125 -4.58 23.47 7.39
C ALA A 125 -3.53 23.22 8.49
N TRP A 126 -2.35 22.74 8.10
CA TRP A 126 -1.28 22.41 9.05
C TRP A 126 -0.14 23.42 9.05
N ASN A 127 -0.13 24.32 8.06
CA ASN A 127 0.89 25.34 7.88
C ASN A 127 0.24 26.74 7.69
N PRO A 128 1.03 27.83 7.81
CA PRO A 128 0.52 29.20 7.65
C PRO A 128 -0.03 29.52 6.26
N SER A 129 0.34 28.75 5.23
CA SER A 129 -0.15 28.92 3.86
C SER A 129 -1.58 28.40 3.67
N GLY A 130 -2.12 27.67 4.64
CA GLY A 130 -3.48 27.12 4.58
C GLY A 130 -3.58 25.77 3.88
N ASN A 131 -2.46 25.17 3.47
CA ASN A 131 -2.47 23.91 2.73
C ASN A 131 -2.81 22.74 3.67
N SER A 132 -3.53 21.74 3.14
CA SER A 132 -3.68 20.45 3.80
C SER A 132 -2.38 19.65 3.75
N PHE A 133 -2.27 18.68 4.66
CA PHE A 133 -1.12 17.78 4.70
C PHE A 133 -1.24 16.73 3.60
N GLU A 134 -0.09 16.27 3.13
CA GLU A 134 0.06 15.20 2.14
C GLU A 134 1.10 14.20 2.64
N ILE A 135 1.01 12.96 2.16
CA ILE A 135 2.02 11.93 2.43
C ILE A 135 2.42 11.32 1.10
N ASN A 136 3.73 11.33 0.83
CA ASN A 136 4.37 10.84 -0.40
C ASN A 136 5.00 9.45 -0.21
N ASP A 137 5.44 9.19 1.02
CA ASP A 137 6.01 7.89 1.39
C ASP A 137 5.52 7.42 2.76
N LEU A 138 5.22 6.13 2.86
CA LEU A 138 4.90 5.43 4.11
C LEU A 138 5.99 4.41 4.39
N PHE A 139 6.45 4.34 5.64
CA PHE A 139 7.47 3.39 6.05
C PHE A 139 6.99 2.54 7.20
N ARG A 140 7.44 1.29 7.19
CA ARG A 140 7.22 0.35 8.27
C ARG A 140 8.50 -0.36 8.66
N ALA A 141 8.74 -0.45 9.97
CA ALA A 141 9.82 -1.24 10.51
C ALA A 141 9.53 -2.74 10.38
N ILE A 142 10.56 -3.50 10.03
CA ILE A 142 10.52 -4.95 9.81
C ILE A 142 11.76 -5.61 10.42
N ARG A 143 11.80 -6.94 10.45
CA ARG A 143 13.02 -7.66 10.85
C ARG A 143 14.07 -7.54 9.75
N SER A 144 15.29 -7.16 10.13
CA SER A 144 16.37 -6.88 9.18
C SER A 144 17.02 -8.11 8.55
N ALA A 145 16.95 -9.26 9.21
CA ALA A 145 17.61 -10.49 8.78
C ALA A 145 16.68 -11.49 8.07
N VAL A 146 15.54 -11.03 7.53
CA VAL A 146 14.58 -11.89 6.83
C VAL A 146 14.10 -11.29 5.52
N THR A 147 13.72 -12.16 4.59
CA THR A 147 12.86 -11.78 3.48
C THR A 147 11.53 -11.28 4.04
N ALA A 148 11.09 -10.13 3.54
CA ALA A 148 9.75 -9.61 3.77
C ALA A 148 9.00 -9.73 2.45
N GLU A 149 7.69 -9.88 2.50
CA GLU A 149 6.85 -9.87 1.30
C GLU A 149 5.86 -8.72 1.41
N VAL A 150 5.55 -8.09 0.28
CA VAL A 150 4.69 -6.92 0.22
C VAL A 150 3.51 -7.12 -0.69
N ALA A 151 2.39 -6.55 -0.29
CA ALA A 151 1.19 -6.44 -1.10
C ALA A 151 0.45 -5.15 -0.72
N TYR A 152 -0.47 -4.72 -1.57
CA TYR A 152 -1.32 -3.58 -1.28
C TYR A 152 -2.79 -3.87 -1.60
N TYR A 153 -3.69 -3.18 -0.90
CA TYR A 153 -5.13 -3.28 -1.12
C TYR A 153 -5.75 -1.89 -1.23
N ARG A 154 -6.40 -1.62 -2.36
CA ARG A 154 -6.98 -0.30 -2.69
C ARG A 154 -8.42 -0.09 -2.24
N GLY A 155 -9.00 -0.97 -1.43
CA GLY A 155 -10.44 -0.92 -1.20
C GLY A 155 -11.24 -1.55 -2.34
N SER A 156 -12.53 -1.79 -2.13
CA SER A 156 -13.44 -2.18 -3.20
C SER A 156 -13.80 -0.94 -4.03
N ALA A 157 -12.99 -0.61 -5.03
CA ALA A 157 -13.44 0.30 -6.06
C ALA A 157 -14.57 -0.40 -6.85
N ASN A 158 -15.75 0.22 -6.92
CA ASN A 158 -16.66 -0.03 -8.04
C ASN A 158 -15.83 0.15 -9.33
N PRO A 159 -15.99 -0.67 -10.38
CA PRO A 159 -15.11 -0.61 -11.54
C PRO A 159 -15.05 0.83 -12.06
N LEU A 160 -13.82 1.34 -12.24
CA LEU A 160 -13.57 2.62 -12.89
C LEU A 160 -14.39 2.63 -14.20
N PRO A 161 -15.15 3.71 -14.49
CA PRO A 161 -15.87 3.78 -15.75
C PRO A 161 -14.89 3.64 -16.91
N THR A 162 -15.28 2.83 -17.87
CA THR A 162 -14.44 2.35 -18.97
C THR A 162 -14.37 3.32 -20.15
N THR A 163 -14.76 4.59 -19.98
CA THR A 163 -14.74 5.59 -21.07
C THR A 163 -14.25 6.98 -20.64
N PRO A 164 -13.32 7.61 -21.42
CA PRO A 164 -12.78 8.97 -21.19
C PRO A 164 -13.82 10.11 -21.23
N PRO A 165 -13.54 11.31 -20.66
CA PRO A 165 -12.26 11.78 -20.08
C PRO A 165 -12.35 11.98 -18.55
N PHE A 166 -12.74 10.91 -17.85
CA PHE A 166 -12.92 10.74 -16.40
C PHE A 166 -14.29 11.11 -15.81
N PRO A 167 -14.79 10.29 -14.85
CA PRO A 167 -16.17 10.34 -14.41
C PRO A 167 -16.49 11.55 -13.55
N THR A 168 -17.68 12.09 -13.78
CA THR A 168 -18.29 13.20 -13.04
C THR A 168 -18.67 12.87 -11.60
N THR A 169 -18.39 11.66 -11.10
CA THR A 169 -18.59 11.29 -9.69
C THR A 169 -17.55 10.26 -9.26
N GLN A 170 -16.65 10.66 -8.36
CA GLN A 170 -15.90 9.68 -7.56
C GLN A 170 -16.92 8.86 -6.76
N PRO A 171 -16.80 7.52 -6.67
CA PRO A 171 -17.57 6.75 -5.70
C PRO A 171 -17.45 7.39 -4.31
N ALA A 172 -18.51 7.35 -3.50
CA ALA A 172 -18.38 7.81 -2.12
C ALA A 172 -17.30 6.95 -1.43
N PRO A 173 -16.26 7.54 -0.82
CA PRO A 173 -15.29 6.77 -0.07
C PRO A 173 -16.04 6.02 1.04
N GLY A 174 -15.77 4.72 1.17
CA GLY A 174 -16.22 3.99 2.35
C GLY A 174 -15.65 4.63 3.62
N THR A 175 -16.39 4.58 4.71
CA THR A 175 -15.96 5.16 5.99
C THR A 175 -15.17 4.15 6.85
N SER A 176 -15.26 2.86 6.54
CA SER A 176 -14.51 1.82 7.25
C SER A 176 -13.10 1.70 6.67
N PRO A 177 -12.05 1.75 7.49
CA PRO A 177 -10.69 1.53 7.01
C PRO A 177 -10.49 0.18 6.30
N ASP A 178 -11.27 -0.86 6.60
CA ASP A 178 -11.19 -2.16 5.91
C ASP A 178 -11.79 -2.17 4.49
N THR A 179 -12.74 -1.28 4.19
CA THR A 179 -13.49 -1.29 2.92
C THR A 179 -13.40 0.02 2.15
N ALA A 180 -12.82 1.06 2.77
CA ALA A 180 -12.62 2.38 2.16
C ALA A 180 -11.79 2.26 0.88
N SER A 181 -12.23 2.96 -0.16
CA SER A 181 -11.56 3.03 -1.46
C SER A 181 -10.39 4.01 -1.42
N SER A 182 -9.25 3.59 -1.96
CA SER A 182 -8.11 4.42 -2.32
C SER A 182 -8.08 4.60 -3.83
N TYR A 183 -8.13 5.85 -4.28
CA TYR A 183 -8.02 6.16 -5.70
C TYR A 183 -6.59 6.10 -6.19
N LYS A 184 -5.62 6.28 -5.30
CA LYS A 184 -4.19 6.20 -5.61
C LYS A 184 -3.69 4.75 -5.48
N ASP A 185 -2.76 4.38 -6.36
CA ASP A 185 -2.06 3.09 -6.37
C ASP A 185 -0.77 3.14 -5.54
N LEU A 186 -0.25 1.95 -5.20
CA LEU A 186 1.13 1.82 -4.78
C LEU A 186 2.03 1.89 -6.02
N GLU A 187 2.91 2.88 -6.08
CA GLU A 187 3.75 3.11 -7.26
C GLU A 187 5.04 2.26 -7.19
N VAL A 188 5.78 2.42 -6.09
CA VAL A 188 7.08 1.79 -5.85
C VAL A 188 7.18 1.34 -4.40
N VAL A 189 7.88 0.24 -4.16
CA VAL A 189 8.17 -0.28 -2.82
C VAL A 189 9.61 -0.75 -2.72
N GLY A 190 10.23 -0.60 -1.55
CA GLY A 190 11.60 -1.08 -1.35
C GLY A 190 12.15 -0.90 0.07
N ARG A 191 13.36 -1.40 0.31
CA ARG A 191 14.07 -1.26 1.60
C ARG A 191 14.97 -0.03 1.60
N THR A 192 14.72 0.99 2.42
CA THR A 192 15.52 2.23 2.41
C THR A 192 15.52 2.95 3.75
N LEU A 193 16.59 3.71 4.05
CA LEU A 193 16.62 4.71 5.13
C LEU A 193 15.95 6.04 4.74
N GLN A 194 16.03 6.41 3.46
CA GLN A 194 15.94 7.80 3.02
C GLN A 194 14.68 8.14 2.21
N GLY A 195 13.76 7.19 2.00
CA GLY A 195 12.57 7.47 1.20
C GLY A 195 12.65 7.07 -0.26
N LEU A 196 11.56 7.25 -1.02
CA LEU A 196 11.45 6.90 -2.44
C LEU A 196 11.39 8.10 -3.40
N PHE A 197 11.41 9.34 -2.92
CA PHE A 197 11.49 10.64 -3.64
C PHE A 197 11.81 10.68 -5.18
N GLU A 198 11.02 11.48 -5.95
CA GLU A 198 10.92 11.64 -7.44
C GLU A 198 11.43 13.02 -7.99
N PRO A 199 11.52 13.29 -9.33
CA PRO A 199 11.30 12.42 -10.51
C PRO A 199 12.59 12.03 -11.24
N SER A 200 12.43 11.20 -12.28
CA SER A 200 13.42 10.78 -13.27
C SER A 200 14.25 11.95 -13.79
N GLY A 201 15.57 11.75 -13.85
CA GLY A 201 16.52 12.82 -14.10
C GLY A 201 17.12 13.43 -12.83
N SER A 202 16.48 13.29 -11.66
CA SER A 202 17.13 13.65 -10.40
C SER A 202 18.17 12.59 -10.00
N ALA A 203 19.38 13.03 -9.66
CA ALA A 203 20.42 12.19 -9.08
C ALA A 203 20.03 11.56 -7.72
N GLN A 204 18.78 11.77 -7.24
CA GLN A 204 18.30 11.36 -5.92
C GLN A 204 17.95 9.87 -5.81
N TYR A 205 17.81 9.12 -6.91
CA TYR A 205 17.77 7.65 -6.84
C TYR A 205 19.14 7.02 -6.55
N ALA A 206 20.23 7.74 -6.84
CA ALA A 206 21.58 7.18 -6.81
C ALA A 206 22.18 7.05 -5.39
N ASN A 207 21.61 7.72 -4.37
CA ASN A 207 22.21 7.81 -3.04
C ASN A 207 21.33 7.31 -1.88
N LYS A 208 20.32 6.46 -2.14
CA LYS A 208 19.50 5.88 -1.08
C LYS A 208 20.25 4.76 -0.37
N THR A 209 20.58 4.97 0.90
CA THR A 209 21.16 3.92 1.73
C THR A 209 20.09 2.88 2.07
N THR A 210 20.29 1.65 1.59
CA THR A 210 19.45 0.49 1.93
C THR A 210 19.44 0.26 3.44
N ASN A 211 18.25 0.03 4.02
CA ASN A 211 18.14 -0.50 5.38
C ASN A 211 17.18 -1.68 5.41
N ASN A 212 17.70 -2.84 5.77
CA ASN A 212 16.89 -4.04 5.86
C ASN A 212 15.87 -4.00 7.02
N ALA A 213 15.98 -3.07 7.97
CA ALA A 213 15.00 -2.90 9.04
C ALA A 213 13.76 -2.07 8.64
N TRP A 214 13.69 -1.53 7.41
CA TRP A 214 12.56 -0.70 6.97
C TRP A 214 12.11 -1.08 5.57
N VAL A 215 10.80 -1.02 5.35
CA VAL A 215 10.17 -1.03 4.03
C VAL A 215 9.48 0.31 3.84
N ASP A 216 9.68 0.87 2.66
CA ASP A 216 9.12 2.11 2.16
C ASP A 216 8.18 1.85 1.00
N PHE A 217 7.12 2.63 0.92
CA PHE A 217 6.05 2.56 -0.05
C PHE A 217 5.75 3.97 -0.52
N ARG A 218 5.93 4.22 -1.82
CA ARG A 218 5.55 5.46 -2.45
C ARG A 218 4.05 5.46 -2.69
N VAL A 219 3.37 6.39 -2.02
CA VAL A 219 1.93 6.62 -2.13
C VAL A 219 1.73 8.12 -2.12
N ASP A 220 0.84 8.65 -2.95
CA ASP A 220 0.51 10.06 -2.93
C ASP A 220 -0.88 10.23 -2.32
N VAL A 221 -0.91 10.47 -1.01
CA VAL A 221 -2.13 10.55 -0.20
C VAL A 221 -2.39 12.00 0.15
N ASN A 222 -3.54 12.50 -0.24
CA ASN A 222 -3.96 13.87 0.02
C ASN A 222 -5.50 13.92 -0.01
N LYS A 223 -6.11 14.74 0.85
CA LYS A 223 -7.59 14.94 0.83
C LYS A 223 -7.99 16.14 -0.01
N ALA A 224 -7.14 17.14 -0.05
CA ALA A 224 -7.24 18.28 -0.92
C ALA A 224 -5.84 18.56 -1.46
N ASP A 225 -5.66 18.28 -2.74
CA ASP A 225 -4.52 18.63 -3.56
C ASP A 225 -4.90 19.90 -4.34
N LEU A 226 -4.03 20.91 -4.34
CA LEU A 226 -4.24 22.11 -5.15
C LEU A 226 -3.75 21.92 -6.58
N ASP A 227 -3.10 20.79 -6.89
CA ASP A 227 -2.71 20.48 -8.25
C ASP A 227 -3.96 20.38 -9.13
N VAL A 228 -4.13 21.37 -9.99
CA VAL A 228 -5.27 21.51 -10.91
C VAL A 228 -5.09 20.72 -12.20
N ALA A 229 -3.97 20.02 -12.35
CA ALA A 229 -3.64 19.26 -13.55
C ALA A 229 -4.35 17.91 -13.52
N ILE A 230 -5.63 17.90 -13.92
CA ILE A 230 -6.27 16.66 -14.36
C ILE A 230 -5.46 16.13 -15.55
N PRO A 231 -5.04 14.86 -15.54
CA PRO A 231 -5.52 13.80 -14.66
C PRO A 231 -4.52 13.29 -13.59
N TYR A 232 -3.56 14.10 -13.17
CA TYR A 232 -2.49 13.68 -12.24
C TYR A 232 -2.82 13.94 -10.78
N SER A 233 -3.77 14.83 -10.53
CA SER A 233 -4.27 15.19 -9.21
C SER A 233 -5.63 14.55 -8.94
N TYR A 234 -5.60 13.32 -8.40
CA TYR A 234 -6.78 12.75 -7.78
C TYR A 234 -6.65 12.85 -6.27
N ASN A 235 -7.53 13.63 -5.64
CA ASN A 235 -7.62 13.58 -4.19
C ASN A 235 -8.00 12.17 -3.74
N SER A 236 -7.20 11.59 -2.86
CA SER A 236 -7.46 10.33 -2.19
C SER A 236 -7.09 10.48 -0.73
N GLU A 237 -8.09 10.81 0.10
CA GLU A 237 -7.88 10.95 1.54
C GLU A 237 -7.34 9.67 2.17
N TRP A 238 -7.68 8.52 1.58
CA TRP A 238 -7.22 7.21 1.99
C TRP A 238 -6.00 6.78 1.18
N SER A 239 -4.98 6.27 1.86
CA SER A 239 -3.96 5.45 1.22
C SER A 239 -4.52 4.07 0.88
N PRO A 240 -3.86 3.28 0.00
CA PRO A 240 -4.02 1.83 0.03
C PRO A 240 -3.62 1.27 1.40
N TRP A 241 -4.15 0.10 1.75
CA TRP A 241 -3.49 -0.72 2.75
C TRP A 241 -2.15 -1.17 2.22
N LEU A 242 -1.11 -0.92 3.00
CA LEU A 242 0.23 -1.44 2.77
C LEU A 242 0.45 -2.61 3.69
N LEU A 243 0.70 -3.78 3.12
CA LEU A 243 0.81 -5.03 3.84
C LEU A 243 2.25 -5.53 3.74
N VAL A 244 2.87 -5.77 4.89
CA VAL A 244 4.16 -6.48 4.97
C VAL A 244 3.96 -7.81 5.66
N ARG A 245 4.25 -8.90 4.97
CA ARG A 245 4.26 -10.25 5.52
C ARG A 245 5.68 -10.71 5.80
N GLN A 246 5.90 -11.28 6.98
CA GLN A 246 7.20 -11.83 7.38
C GLN A 246 7.04 -12.87 8.50
N VAL A 247 8.06 -13.69 8.71
CA VAL A 247 8.12 -14.62 9.84
C VAL A 247 8.58 -13.87 11.10
N CYS A 248 7.79 -13.98 12.18
CA CYS A 248 8.12 -13.46 13.51
C CYS A 248 8.27 -14.63 14.52
N PRO A 249 9.45 -15.24 14.67
CA PRO A 249 9.63 -16.48 15.46
C PRO A 249 9.11 -16.40 16.89
N SER A 250 9.20 -15.23 17.51
CA SER A 250 8.75 -14.95 18.87
C SER A 250 7.37 -14.25 18.93
N GLY A 251 6.60 -14.33 17.84
CA GLY A 251 5.34 -13.62 17.69
C GLY A 251 5.51 -12.14 17.36
N TYR A 252 4.43 -11.37 17.52
CA TYR A 252 4.44 -9.92 17.36
C TYR A 252 4.36 -9.22 18.71
N ASN A 253 4.80 -7.96 18.76
CA ASN A 253 4.59 -7.10 19.92
C ASN A 253 3.12 -6.68 20.00
N ALA A 254 2.39 -7.21 20.99
CA ALA A 254 0.97 -6.89 21.21
C ALA A 254 0.72 -5.42 21.58
N THR A 255 1.75 -4.71 22.02
CA THR A 255 1.74 -3.26 22.19
C THR A 255 2.53 -2.60 21.06
N PRO A 256 1.96 -1.58 20.38
CA PRO A 256 2.69 -0.82 19.35
C PRO A 256 3.97 -0.21 19.91
N GLN A 257 5.06 -0.41 19.21
CA GLN A 257 6.38 0.09 19.61
C GLN A 257 6.64 1.45 18.98
N ALA A 258 7.20 2.38 19.74
CA ALA A 258 7.49 3.74 19.26
C ALA A 258 8.50 3.74 18.09
N LEU A 259 8.36 4.73 17.20
CA LEU A 259 9.26 4.97 16.06
C LEU A 259 9.37 3.76 15.11
N LYS A 260 8.25 3.07 14.86
CA LYS A 260 8.17 1.88 13.99
C LYS A 260 7.31 2.04 12.74
N ALA A 261 6.66 3.19 12.60
CA ALA A 261 6.17 3.67 11.33
C ALA A 261 6.69 5.10 11.10
N ARG A 262 6.95 5.43 9.85
CA ARG A 262 7.28 6.79 9.41
C ARG A 262 6.29 7.20 8.33
N LEU A 263 5.84 8.44 8.36
CA LEU A 263 5.10 9.07 7.28
C LEU A 263 6.00 10.21 6.77
N TRP A 264 6.09 10.39 5.47
CA TRP A 264 6.93 11.42 4.87
C TRP A 264 6.11 12.30 3.94
N GLN A 265 6.17 13.61 4.19
CA GLN A 265 5.69 14.64 3.28
C GLN A 265 6.90 15.16 2.49
N GLY A 266 6.75 15.24 1.17
CA GLY A 266 7.84 15.44 0.24
C GLY A 266 8.20 16.89 -0.06
N GLY A 267 7.38 17.83 0.37
CA GLY A 267 7.56 19.26 0.17
C GLY A 267 6.96 19.76 -1.15
N GLU A 268 6.07 18.98 -1.77
CA GLU A 268 5.24 19.46 -2.88
C GLU A 268 4.48 20.75 -2.48
N GLU A 269 4.13 21.56 -3.47
CA GLU A 269 3.38 22.82 -3.29
C GLU A 269 4.05 23.86 -2.36
N GLY A 270 5.38 23.84 -2.24
CA GLY A 270 6.13 24.77 -1.40
C GLY A 270 6.03 24.45 0.10
N GLN A 271 5.56 23.26 0.44
CA GLN A 271 5.54 22.74 1.80
C GLN A 271 6.96 22.35 2.24
N THR A 272 7.22 22.34 3.55
CA THR A 272 8.53 21.89 4.06
C THR A 272 8.52 20.37 4.21
N PRO A 273 9.49 19.64 3.60
CA PRO A 273 9.58 18.20 3.77
C PRO A 273 9.67 17.81 5.24
N GLN A 274 8.88 16.82 5.65
CA GLN A 274 8.81 16.41 7.05
C GLN A 274 8.58 14.91 7.23
N ALA A 275 9.31 14.34 8.19
CA ALA A 275 9.08 12.99 8.69
C ALA A 275 8.24 13.03 9.98
N ILE A 276 7.20 12.19 10.02
CA ILE A 276 6.43 11.91 11.23
C ILE A 276 6.76 10.49 11.66
N LEU A 277 7.40 10.34 12.83
CA LEU A 277 7.64 9.03 13.43
C LEU A 277 6.52 8.70 14.41
N THR A 278 5.93 7.53 14.24
CA THR A 278 4.81 7.06 15.07
C THR A 278 5.08 5.64 15.55
N SER A 279 4.31 5.22 16.56
CA SER A 279 4.35 3.82 16.98
C SER A 279 3.79 2.92 15.88
N ALA A 280 4.10 1.62 15.91
CA ALA A 280 3.44 0.62 15.08
C ALA A 280 3.59 -0.78 15.67
N TYR A 281 2.71 -1.71 15.30
CA TYR A 281 2.93 -3.13 15.58
C TYR A 281 4.15 -3.64 14.80
N VAL A 282 4.97 -4.47 15.45
CA VAL A 282 6.18 -5.06 14.85
C VAL A 282 6.29 -6.52 15.27
N CYS A 283 7.09 -7.30 14.53
CA CYS A 283 7.56 -8.58 15.07
C CYS A 283 8.32 -8.35 16.39
N ASN A 284 8.25 -9.33 17.27
CA ASN A 284 9.16 -9.44 18.40
C ASN A 284 10.54 -9.95 17.97
#